data_AF-A0AAD3TJ58-F1
#
_entry.id   AF-A0AAD3TJ58-F1
#
_cell.length_a   1.000
_cell.length_b   1.000
_cell.length_c   1.000
_cell.angle_alpha   90.00
_cell.angle_beta   90.00
_cell.angle_gamma   90.00
#
_symmetry.space_group_name_H-M   'P 1'
#
loop_
_entity.id
_entity.type
_entity.pdbx_description
1 polymer ?
#
loop_
_entity_poly.entity_id
_entity_poly.type
_entity_poly.pdbx_seq_one_letter_code
_entity_poly.pdbx_strand_id
1 'polypeptide(L)' 'MGNFRKLAELFRQDKVAGIKPERKIDAFMKAAAMEARETNLVTDYVLKIFGLDICADTIIGNETRRGISGGE' A
#
# COMPACT_ATOMS: atom_id res chain seq x y z
N MET A 1 6.93 2.51 11.21
CA MET A 1 5.55 2.00 11.35
C MET A 1 4.64 3.02 12.05
N GLY A 2 4.35 4.18 11.43
CA GLY A 2 3.59 5.26 12.08
C GLY A 2 2.21 5.58 11.49
N ASN A 3 1.92 5.16 10.25
CA ASN A 3 0.81 5.72 9.48
C ASN A 3 -0.54 5.01 9.71
N PHE A 4 -0.54 3.71 10.05
CA PHE A 4 -1.78 2.94 10.27
C PHE A 4 -2.57 3.41 11.50
N ARG A 5 -1.89 3.79 12.58
CA ARG A 5 -2.53 4.27 13.81
C ARG A 5 -3.27 5.60 13.58
N LYS A 6 -2.67 6.49 12.80
CA LYS A 6 -3.25 7.81 12.47
C LYS A 6 -4.47 7.66 11.57
N LEU A 7 -4.42 6.71 10.65
CA LEU A 7 -5.55 6.36 9.78
C LEU A 7 -6.74 5.80 10.58
N ALA A 8 -6.48 4.91 11.54
CA ALA A 8 -7.51 4.33 12.41
C ALA A 8 -8.15 5.36 13.37
N GLU A 9 -7.42 6.40 13.76
CA GLU A 9 -7.98 7.53 14.51
C GLU A 9 -8.88 8.39 13.63
N LEU A 10 -8.41 8.72 12.41
CA LEU A 10 -9.18 9.51 11.45
C LEU A 10 -10.53 8.85 11.13
N PHE A 11 -10.54 7.53 10.87
CA PHE A 11 -11.77 6.78 10.64
C PHE A 11 -12.76 6.86 11.80
N ARG A 12 -12.27 6.88 13.05
CA ARG A 12 -13.13 7.01 14.23
C ARG A 12 -13.74 8.40 14.30
N GLN A 13 -12.96 9.44 14.00
CA GLN A 13 -13.43 10.83 13.95
C GLN A 13 -14.46 11.04 12.83
N ASP A 14 -14.19 10.55 11.61
CA ASP A 14 -15.09 10.66 10.46
C ASP A 14 -16.43 9.97 10.73
N LYS A 15 -16.41 8.81 11.41
CA LYS A 15 -17.61 8.08 11.82
C LYS A 15 -18.47 8.87 12.81
N VAL A 16 -17.85 9.56 13.78
CA VAL A 16 -18.54 10.43 14.74
C VAL A 16 -19.11 11.67 14.05
N ALA A 17 -18.38 12.23 13.09
CA ALA A 17 -18.80 13.40 12.31
C ALA A 17 -19.85 13.08 11.23
N GLY A 18 -20.20 11.81 11.03
CA GLY A 18 -21.14 11.39 9.97
C GLY A 18 -20.58 11.58 8.55
N ILE A 19 -19.28 11.81 8.42
CA ILE A 19 -18.59 12.04 7.15
C ILE A 19 -18.40 10.68 6.50
N LYS A 20 -19.03 10.48 5.34
CA LYS A 20 -18.84 9.28 4.53
C LYS A 20 -17.75 9.55 3.49
N PRO A 21 -16.69 8.73 3.44
CA PRO A 21 -15.74 8.78 2.34
C PRO A 21 -16.47 8.53 1.03
N GLU A 22 -15.95 9.08 -0.06
CA GLU A 22 -16.43 8.75 -1.39
C GLU A 22 -16.41 7.23 -1.60
N ARG A 23 -17.42 6.68 -2.31
CA ARG A 23 -17.58 5.23 -2.48
C ARG A 23 -16.31 4.51 -2.96
N LYS A 24 -15.53 5.16 -3.83
CA LYS A 24 -14.26 4.61 -4.34
C LYS A 24 -13.19 4.52 -3.24
N ILE A 25 -13.09 5.54 -2.40
CA ILE A 25 -12.16 5.58 -1.28
C ILE A 25 -12.57 4.55 -0.23
N ASP A 26 -13.85 4.48 0.15
CA ASP A 26 -14.35 3.48 1.11
C ASP A 26 -14.09 2.04 0.62
N ALA A 27 -14.32 1.75 -0.66
CA ALA A 27 -14.02 0.46 -1.26
C ALA A 27 -12.50 0.15 -1.24
N PHE A 28 -11.65 1.13 -1.58
CA PHE A 28 -10.20 0.98 -1.53
C PHE A 28 -9.71 0.71 -0.11
N MET A 29 -10.20 1.45 0.89
CA MET A 29 -9.77 1.32 2.28
C MET A 29 -10.20 -0.01 2.89
N LYS A 30 -11.41 -0.49 2.57
CA LYS A 30 -11.86 -1.84 2.95
C LYS A 30 -11.01 -2.91 2.32
N ALA A 31 -10.74 -2.81 1.02
CA ALA A 31 -9.91 -3.77 0.29
C ALA A 31 -8.44 -3.76 0.79
N ALA A 32 -7.92 -2.60 1.20
CA ALA A 32 -6.58 -2.47 1.80
C ALA A 32 -6.51 -3.03 3.24
N ALA A 33 -7.63 -3.05 3.97
CA ALA A 33 -7.70 -3.60 5.32
C ALA A 33 -7.94 -5.12 5.37
N MET A 34 -8.17 -5.76 4.22
CA MET A 34 -8.30 -7.22 4.13
C MET A 34 -6.91 -7.87 4.22
N GLU A 35 -6.57 -8.36 5.41
CA GLU A 35 -5.31 -9.06 5.73
C GLU A 35 -5.03 -10.33 4.91
N ALA A 36 -6.04 -10.89 4.24
CA ALA A 36 -5.98 -12.20 3.60
C ALA A 36 -5.32 -12.22 2.21
N ARG A 37 -4.87 -11.08 1.68
CA ARG A 37 -4.22 -11.02 0.36
C ARG A 37 -2.71 -11.08 0.53
N GLU A 38 -2.06 -12.07 -0.09
CA GLU A 38 -0.58 -12.18 -0.12
C GLU A 38 0.11 -10.92 -0.67
N THR A 39 -0.62 -10.10 -1.43
CA THR A 39 -0.20 -8.80 -1.96
C THR A 39 -0.92 -7.65 -1.26
N ASN A 40 -0.15 -6.70 -0.72
CA ASN A 40 -0.69 -5.50 -0.08
C ASN A 40 -1.22 -4.53 -1.15
N LEU A 41 -2.54 -4.34 -1.23
CA LEU A 41 -3.21 -3.47 -2.20
C LEU A 41 -2.62 -2.04 -2.25
N VAL A 42 -2.22 -1.51 -1.10
CA VAL A 42 -1.59 -0.18 -1.02
C VAL A 42 -0.24 -0.21 -1.74
N THR A 43 0.51 -1.29 -1.57
CA THR A 43 1.81 -1.48 -2.23
C THR A 43 1.63 -1.62 -3.74
N ASP A 44 0.70 -2.47 -4.20
CA ASP A 44 0.40 -2.64 -5.62
C ASP A 44 0.00 -1.31 -6.29
N TYR A 45 -0.83 -0.52 -5.61
CA TYR A 45 -1.28 0.76 -6.12
C TYR A 45 -0.15 1.78 -6.20
N VAL A 46 0.71 1.83 -5.17
CA VAL A 46 1.91 2.67 -5.17
C VAL A 46 2.85 2.28 -6.30
N LEU A 47 3.14 0.99 -6.48
CA LEU A 47 3.97 0.49 -7.56
C LEU A 47 3.40 0.90 -8.92
N LYS A 48 2.10 0.77 -9.11
CA LYS A 48 1.43 1.12 -10.37
C LYS A 48 1.43 2.62 -10.68
N ILE A 49 1.25 3.49 -9.68
CA ILE A 49 1.36 4.94 -9.87
C ILE A 49 2.76 5.34 -10.32
N PHE A 50 3.78 4.72 -9.71
CA PHE A 50 5.17 5.00 -10.05
C PHE A 50 5.64 4.23 -11.29
N GLY A 51 4.79 3.42 -11.93
CA GLY A 51 5.17 2.58 -13.08
C GLY A 51 6.22 1.53 -12.73
N LEU A 52 6.33 1.15 -11.45
CA LEU A 52 7.24 0.14 -10.94
C LEU A 52 6.62 -1.26 -10.90
N ASP A 53 5.36 -1.40 -11.31
CA ASP A 53 4.68 -2.69 -11.46
C ASP A 53 5.34 -3.57 -12.54
N ILE A 54 5.95 -2.96 -13.55
CA ILE A 54 6.76 -3.66 -14.56
C ILE A 54 8.04 -4.27 -13.99
N CYS A 55 8.51 -3.76 -12.85
CA CYS A 55 9.75 -4.19 -12.21
C CYS A 55 9.51 -5.33 -11.21
N ALA A 56 8.26 -5.80 -11.05
CA ALA A 56 7.90 -6.82 -10.06
C ALA A 56 8.69 -8.13 -10.24
N ASP A 57 9.00 -8.49 -11.49
CA ASP A 57 9.75 -9.71 -11.83
C ASP A 57 11.26 -9.46 -12.01
N THR A 58 11.72 -8.22 -11.88
CA THR A 58 13.12 -7.86 -12.06
C THR A 58 13.92 -8.22 -10.80
N ILE A 59 14.75 -9.26 -10.90
CA ILE A 59 15.68 -9.64 -9.83
C ILE A 59 16.87 -8.67 -9.82
N ILE A 60 16.94 -7.80 -8.80
CA ILE A 60 18.11 -6.94 -8.57
C ILE A 60 19.06 -7.62 -7.58
N GLY A 61 20.33 -7.82 -7.97
CA GLY A 61 21.38 -8.47 -7.16
C GLY A 61 22.22 -9.46 -7.97
N ASN A 62 23.13 -10.19 -7.31
CA ASN A 62 23.91 -11.26 -7.93
C ASN A 62 23.48 -12.64 -7.40
N GLU A 63 24.03 -13.71 -7.99
CA GLU A 63 23.65 -15.12 -7.75
C GLU A 63 23.65 -15.54 -6.27
N THR A 64 24.42 -14.83 -5.43
CA THR A 64 24.56 -15.12 -3.99
C THR A 64 23.97 -14.05 -3.07
N ARG A 65 23.62 -12.85 -3.58
CA ARG A 65 23.00 -11.76 -2.81
C ARG A 65 21.98 -11.00 -3.66
N ARG A 66 20.70 -11.26 -3.40
CA ARG A 66 19.58 -10.42 -3.87
C ARG A 66 19.63 -9.08 -3.13
N GLY A 67 19.62 -7.97 -3.86
CA GLY A 67 19.59 -6.62 -3.32
C GLY A 67 20.97 -6.02 -3.03
N ILE A 68 21.68 -5.62 -4.08
CA ILE A 68 22.67 -4.54 -4.00
C ILE A 68 22.52 -3.71 -5.26
N SER A 69 21.59 -2.74 -5.19
CA SER A 69 21.63 -1.61 -6.11
C SER A 69 22.93 -0.87 -5.81
N GLY A 70 23.91 -0.97 -6.72
CA GLY A 70 25.15 -0.22 -6.65
C GLY A 70 24.87 1.22 -7.00
N GLY A 71 24.16 1.92 -6.10
CA GLY A 71 23.52 3.19 -6.33
C GLY A 71 24.29 4.15 -7.23
N GLU A 72 23.52 4.92 -8.00
CA GLU A 72 23.86 6.33 -8.16
C GLU A 72 23.35 7.11 -6.94
#